data_AF-A0A511X363-F1
#
_entry.id   AF-A0A511X363-F1
#
_cell.length_a   1.000
_cell.length_b   1.000
_cell.length_c   1.000
_cell.angle_alpha   90.00
_cell.angle_beta   90.00
_cell.angle_gamma   90.00
#
_symmetry.space_group_name_H-M   'P 1'
#
loop_
_entity.id
_entity.type
_entity.pdbx_description
1 polymer ?
#
loop_
_entity_poly.entity_id
_entity_poly.type
_entity_poly.pdbx_seq_one_letter_code
_entity_poly.pdbx_strand_id
1 'polypeptide(L)'
;MWRTLIYDEDEEATLLIEATPNHLVNEACQNYGEKMISRIDGAKLLCDFNSKAPIAVSSVHNLFFFPNESPSSSSCSWFSHSHIRKILDGDYGGTRLLFRNGFELYVPTSKGIMNNQVFKTAQYRYILSEHLRKGQQKQVLENILKVFGVYKDTPFT
;
A
#
# COMPACT_ATOMS: atom_id res chain seq x y z
N MET A 1 -11.13 10.72 22.67
CA MET A 1 -10.84 11.36 21.36
C MET A 1 -9.60 10.68 20.80
N TRP A 2 -9.67 10.12 19.60
CA TRP A 2 -8.53 9.43 18.97
C TRP A 2 -7.57 10.45 18.38
N ARG A 3 -6.26 10.22 18.55
CA ARG A 3 -5.22 11.04 17.95
C ARG A 3 -4.19 10.16 17.27
N THR A 4 -3.79 10.55 16.06
CA THR A 4 -2.78 9.86 15.27
C THR A 4 -1.57 10.75 15.06
N LEU A 5 -0.39 10.18 15.25
CA LEU A 5 0.88 10.81 14.86
C LEU A 5 1.21 10.40 13.42
N ILE A 6 1.52 11.38 12.58
CA ILE A 6 1.97 11.17 11.20
C ILE A 6 3.42 11.60 11.10
N TYR A 7 4.24 10.71 10.56
CA TYR A 7 5.63 10.97 10.21
C TYR A 7 5.71 11.02 8.69
N ASP A 8 6.12 12.17 8.16
CA ASP A 8 6.39 12.37 6.74
C ASP A 8 7.91 12.48 6.53
N GLU A 9 8.41 12.06 5.37
CA GLU A 9 9.82 12.23 5.04
C GLU A 9 10.17 13.65 4.61
N ASP A 10 9.18 14.40 4.11
CA ASP A 10 9.33 15.78 3.63
C ASP A 10 9.07 16.84 4.74
N GLU A 11 8.54 16.41 5.89
CA GLU A 11 8.24 17.31 7.02
C GLU A 11 9.21 17.08 8.17
N GLU A 12 9.81 18.14 8.70
CA GLU A 12 10.68 18.05 9.88
C GLU A 12 9.88 17.78 11.17
N ALA A 13 8.62 18.19 11.21
CA ALA A 13 7.77 18.10 12.39
C ALA A 13 6.74 16.97 12.28
N THR A 14 6.60 16.19 13.37
CA THR A 14 5.53 15.20 13.49
C THR A 14 4.17 15.89 13.57
N LEU A 15 3.23 15.48 12.72
CA LEU A 15 1.87 16.00 12.72
C LEU A 15 0.99 15.20 13.69
N LEU A 16 0.13 15.90 14.44
CA LEU A 16 -0.86 15.30 15.33
C LEU A 16 -2.27 15.60 14.81
N ILE A 17 -3.02 14.56 14.42
CA ILE A 17 -4.35 14.69 13.83
C ILE A 17 -5.40 13.98 14.70
N GLU A 18 -6.57 14.60 14.88
CA GLU A 18 -7.69 14.06 15.66
C GLU A 18 -8.56 13.09 14.83
N ALA A 19 -7.93 12.05 14.29
CA ALA A 19 -8.57 10.97 13.54
C ALA A 19 -7.86 9.65 13.78
N THR A 20 -8.49 8.52 13.43
CA THR A 20 -7.85 7.20 13.48
C THR A 20 -6.93 6.98 12.26
N PRO A 21 -5.90 6.13 12.37
CA PRO A 21 -5.02 5.82 11.24
C PRO A 21 -5.78 5.25 10.04
N ASN A 22 -6.79 4.41 10.30
CA ASN A 22 -7.66 3.85 9.27
C ASN A 22 -8.45 4.94 8.53
N HIS A 23 -9.05 5.89 9.26
CA HIS A 23 -9.76 7.01 8.64
C HIS A 23 -8.82 7.83 7.74
N LEU A 24 -7.64 8.20 8.24
CA LEU A 24 -6.66 8.97 7.48
C LEU A 24 -6.23 8.29 6.18
N VAL A 25 -5.94 6.99 6.25
CA VAL A 25 -5.57 6.21 5.06
C VAL A 25 -6.75 6.07 4.09
N ASN A 26 -7.98 5.96 4.60
CA ASN A 26 -9.16 5.93 3.76
C ASN A 26 -9.46 7.27 3.07
N GLU A 27 -9.23 8.40 3.74
CA GLU A 27 -9.28 9.73 3.11
C GLU A 27 -8.20 9.87 2.03
N ALA A 28 -6.96 9.43 2.31
CA ALA A 28 -5.90 9.40 1.30
C ALA A 28 -6.32 8.58 0.07
N CYS A 29 -6.89 7.38 0.25
CA CYS A 29 -7.40 6.56 -0.86
C CYS A 29 -8.49 7.29 -1.68
N GLN A 30 -9.42 7.95 -1.01
CA GLN A 30 -10.52 8.69 -1.64
C GLN A 30 -10.03 9.89 -2.45
N ASN A 31 -8.97 10.58 -1.99
CA ASN A 31 -8.33 11.64 -2.77
C ASN A 31 -7.72 11.13 -4.09
N TYR A 32 -7.40 9.83 -4.17
CA TYR A 32 -7.01 9.14 -5.39
C TYR A 32 -8.19 8.41 -6.09
N GLY A 33 -9.43 8.78 -5.79
CA GLY A 33 -10.64 8.40 -6.53
C GLY A 33 -11.35 7.12 -6.10
N GLU A 34 -10.80 6.35 -5.16
CA GLU A 34 -11.39 5.07 -4.74
C GLU A 34 -11.31 4.85 -3.24
N LYS A 35 -12.36 4.26 -2.66
CA LYS A 35 -12.37 3.93 -1.23
C LYS A 35 -11.32 2.87 -0.90
N MET A 36 -10.80 2.91 0.33
CA MET A 36 -9.79 1.95 0.79
C MET A 36 -10.30 0.50 0.71
N ILE A 37 -11.57 0.25 1.00
CA ILE A 37 -12.15 -1.11 0.99
C ILE A 37 -12.07 -1.77 -0.39
N SER A 38 -12.34 -1.04 -1.46
CA SER A 38 -12.25 -1.56 -2.83
C SER A 38 -10.81 -1.97 -3.18
N ARG A 39 -9.83 -1.20 -2.70
CA ARG A 39 -8.40 -1.50 -2.89
C ARG A 39 -7.96 -2.72 -2.08
N ILE A 40 -8.46 -2.86 -0.85
CA ILE A 40 -8.23 -4.04 -0.01
C ILE A 40 -8.78 -5.29 -0.69
N ASP A 41 -10.03 -5.24 -1.18
CA ASP A 41 -10.68 -6.39 -1.82
C ASP A 41 -9.97 -6.77 -3.13
N GLY A 42 -9.53 -5.76 -3.91
CA GLY A 42 -8.68 -5.98 -5.07
C GLY A 42 -7.34 -6.65 -4.72
N ALA A 43 -6.68 -6.22 -3.64
CA ALA A 43 -5.43 -6.84 -3.19
C ALA A 43 -5.62 -8.29 -2.71
N LYS A 44 -6.72 -8.57 -2.00
CA LYS A 44 -7.08 -9.93 -1.58
C LYS A 44 -7.32 -10.84 -2.78
N LEU A 45 -8.11 -10.37 -3.75
CA LEU A 45 -8.41 -11.14 -4.96
C LEU A 45 -7.16 -11.38 -5.80
N LEU A 46 -6.30 -10.37 -5.94
CA LEU A 46 -5.13 -10.44 -6.81
C LEU A 46 -4.01 -11.35 -6.26
N CYS A 47 -3.87 -11.43 -4.94
CA CYS A 47 -2.74 -12.10 -4.28
C CYS A 47 -3.15 -13.19 -3.29
N ASP A 48 -4.44 -13.56 -3.25
CA ASP A 48 -5.02 -14.56 -2.36
C ASP A 48 -4.70 -14.30 -0.87
N PHE A 49 -4.85 -13.04 -0.44
CA PHE A 49 -4.59 -12.67 0.95
C PHE A 49 -5.82 -12.89 1.83
N ASN A 50 -5.64 -13.66 2.91
CA ASN A 50 -6.71 -13.93 3.86
C ASN A 50 -6.92 -12.81 4.90
N SER A 51 -5.86 -12.07 5.26
CA SER A 51 -5.94 -11.02 6.28
C SER A 51 -4.82 -9.99 6.16
N LYS A 52 -5.07 -8.80 6.74
CA LYS A 52 -4.13 -7.67 6.80
C LYS A 52 -3.53 -7.35 5.42
N ALA A 53 -4.37 -7.32 4.40
CA ALA A 53 -3.94 -7.06 3.04
C ALA A 53 -3.34 -5.65 2.92
N PRO A 54 -2.28 -5.48 2.12
CA PRO A 54 -1.75 -4.17 1.78
C PRO A 54 -2.72 -3.42 0.86
N ILE A 55 -2.47 -2.13 0.68
CA ILE A 55 -3.21 -1.28 -0.25
C ILE A 55 -2.24 -0.52 -1.15
N ALA A 56 -2.64 -0.29 -2.40
CA ALA A 56 -2.01 0.66 -3.28
C ALA A 56 -2.78 1.99 -3.17
N VAL A 57 -2.25 2.99 -2.47
CA VAL A 57 -2.86 4.33 -2.42
C VAL A 57 -2.68 5.00 -3.79
N SER A 58 -1.47 4.90 -4.34
CA SER A 58 -1.21 5.22 -5.75
C SER A 58 -0.15 4.28 -6.30
N SER A 59 -0.55 3.42 -7.24
CA SER A 59 0.39 2.55 -7.96
C SER A 59 1.35 3.35 -8.84
N VAL A 60 0.89 4.49 -9.39
CA VAL A 60 1.69 5.39 -10.23
C VAL A 60 2.81 6.06 -9.44
N HIS A 61 2.52 6.55 -8.24
CA HIS A 61 3.52 7.17 -7.35
C HIS A 61 4.23 6.16 -6.45
N ASN A 62 4.04 4.85 -6.68
CA ASN A 62 4.63 3.79 -5.87
C ASN A 62 4.31 3.91 -4.36
N LEU A 63 3.13 4.41 -4.03
CA LEU A 63 2.61 4.58 -2.68
C LEU A 63 1.81 3.35 -2.26
N PHE A 64 2.48 2.44 -1.58
CA PHE A 64 1.91 1.20 -1.07
C PHE A 64 2.02 1.15 0.44
N PHE A 65 0.89 0.90 1.10
CA PHE A 65 0.78 0.90 2.54
C PHE A 65 0.33 -0.47 3.05
N PHE A 66 0.75 -0.81 4.26
CA PHE A 66 0.29 -2.00 4.94
C PHE A 66 0.04 -1.74 6.42
N PRO A 67 -0.92 -2.46 7.03
CA PRO A 67 -1.13 -2.39 8.46
C PRO A 67 -0.26 -3.43 9.19
N ASN A 68 0.17 -3.15 10.42
CA ASN A 68 0.78 -4.17 11.31
C ASN A 68 -0.29 -5.08 11.96
N GLU A 69 -1.48 -4.54 12.18
CA GLU A 69 -2.62 -5.25 12.77
C GLU A 69 -3.85 -5.27 11.84
N SER A 70 -4.98 -5.76 12.34
CA SER A 70 -6.24 -5.58 11.62
C SER A 70 -6.55 -4.07 11.52
N PRO A 71 -6.99 -3.55 10.37
CA PRO A 71 -7.45 -2.14 10.26
C PRO A 71 -8.54 -1.75 11.27
N SER A 72 -9.28 -2.73 11.81
CA SER A 72 -10.27 -2.52 12.86
C SER A 72 -9.69 -2.45 14.29
N SER A 73 -8.40 -2.78 14.48
CA SER A 73 -7.73 -2.72 15.78
C SER A 73 -7.39 -1.29 16.16
N SER A 74 -7.56 -0.95 17.43
CA SER A 74 -7.12 0.32 18.02
C SER A 74 -5.62 0.55 17.95
N SER A 75 -4.84 -0.54 17.95
CA SER A 75 -3.38 -0.52 17.92
C SER A 75 -2.82 -0.56 16.50
N CYS A 76 -3.70 -0.49 15.49
CA CYS A 76 -3.31 -0.57 14.09
C CYS A 76 -2.64 0.72 13.63
N SER A 77 -1.42 0.57 13.13
CA SER A 77 -0.65 1.61 12.45
C SER A 77 -0.45 1.22 10.99
N TRP A 78 -0.32 2.22 10.13
CA TRP A 78 -0.09 2.02 8.70
C TRP A 78 1.32 2.49 8.34
N PHE A 79 1.99 1.70 7.51
CA PHE A 79 3.38 1.94 7.14
C PHE A 79 3.52 1.99 5.64
N SER A 80 4.25 3.00 5.15
CA SER A 80 4.64 3.06 3.75
C SER A 80 5.75 2.04 3.46
N HIS A 81 5.47 1.09 2.57
CA HIS A 81 6.47 0.12 2.14
C HIS A 81 7.63 0.81 1.39
N SER A 82 7.38 1.87 0.63
CA SER A 82 8.45 2.55 -0.12
C SER A 82 9.47 3.20 0.80
N HIS A 83 9.07 3.68 1.98
CA HIS A 83 9.95 4.47 2.86
C HIS A 83 10.72 3.63 3.89
N ILE A 84 10.35 2.37 4.11
CA ILE A 84 11.12 1.47 4.97
C ILE A 84 12.43 1.07 4.29
N ARG A 85 13.55 1.30 4.96
CA ARG A 85 14.90 0.91 4.53
C ARG A 85 15.33 -0.41 5.16
N LYS A 86 15.15 -0.59 6.47
CA LYS A 86 15.50 -1.81 7.20
C LYS A 86 14.52 -2.10 8.33
N ILE A 87 14.35 -3.37 8.63
CA ILE A 87 13.62 -3.87 9.80
C ILE A 87 14.64 -4.53 10.74
N LEU A 88 14.78 -3.97 11.94
CA LEU A 88 15.73 -4.39 12.96
C LEU A 88 14.99 -4.92 14.20
N ASP A 89 15.68 -5.73 14.99
CA ASP A 89 15.17 -6.16 16.28
C ASP A 89 15.06 -4.97 17.24
N GLY A 90 13.89 -4.82 17.84
CA GLY A 90 13.63 -3.85 18.88
C GLY A 90 13.69 -4.49 20.26
N ASP A 91 13.67 -3.64 21.29
CA ASP A 91 13.61 -4.09 22.67
C ASP A 91 12.25 -4.75 22.96
N TYR A 92 12.20 -5.60 23.99
CA TYR A 92 10.96 -6.25 24.47
C TYR A 92 10.17 -7.03 23.40
N GLY A 93 10.85 -7.56 22.38
CA GLY A 93 10.22 -8.30 21.28
C GLY A 93 9.51 -7.42 20.25
N GLY A 94 9.72 -6.11 20.31
CA GLY A 94 9.26 -5.15 19.30
C GLY A 94 10.17 -5.08 18.08
N THR A 95 9.92 -4.08 17.24
CA THR A 95 10.66 -3.85 15.98
C THR A 95 11.16 -2.41 15.93
N ARG A 96 12.38 -2.22 15.45
CA ARG A 96 12.89 -0.91 15.03
C ARG A 96 12.82 -0.80 13.51
N LEU A 97 12.06 0.16 13.01
CA LEU A 97 11.99 0.49 11.59
C LEU A 97 12.95 1.63 11.28
N LEU A 98 13.95 1.37 10.43
CA LEU A 98 14.81 2.40 9.88
C LEU A 98 14.23 2.84 8.53
N PHE A 99 13.91 4.12 8.39
CA PHE A 99 13.38 4.72 7.18
C PHE A 99 14.52 5.22 6.27
N ARG A 100 14.19 5.55 5.03
CA ARG A 100 15.17 6.00 4.02
C ARG A 100 15.87 7.30 4.39
N ASN A 101 15.15 8.21 5.02
CA ASN A 101 15.67 9.47 5.55
C ASN A 101 16.52 9.31 6.82
N GLY A 102 16.72 8.08 7.33
CA GLY A 102 17.48 7.81 8.55
C GLY A 102 16.66 7.93 9.83
N PHE A 103 15.38 8.31 9.76
CA PHE A 103 14.48 8.26 10.91
C PHE A 103 14.32 6.82 11.42
N GLU A 104 14.23 6.65 12.73
CA GLU A 104 13.99 5.37 13.37
C GLU A 104 12.70 5.41 14.20
N LEU A 105 11.85 4.40 14.02
CA LEU A 105 10.62 4.25 14.80
C LEU A 105 10.60 2.90 15.50
N TYR A 106 10.39 2.91 16.81
CA TYR A 106 10.04 1.71 17.56
C TYR A 106 8.55 1.39 17.39
N VAL A 107 8.24 0.14 17.07
CA VAL A 107 6.88 -0.38 16.94
C VAL A 107 6.73 -1.58 17.88
N PRO A 108 5.70 -1.62 18.75
CA PRO A 108 5.43 -2.75 19.65
C PRO A 108 4.77 -3.92 18.89
N THR A 109 5.40 -4.34 17.80
CA THR A 109 5.00 -5.47 16.97
C THR A 109 6.24 -6.28 16.66
N SER A 110 6.13 -7.61 16.66
CA SER A 110 7.29 -8.47 16.43
C SER A 110 7.87 -8.30 15.03
N LYS A 111 9.19 -8.45 14.92
CA LYS A 111 9.92 -8.37 13.65
C LYS A 111 9.38 -9.35 12.61
N GLY A 112 8.95 -10.54 13.04
CA GLY A 112 8.34 -11.54 12.17
C GLY A 112 7.05 -11.06 11.52
N ILE A 113 6.17 -10.42 12.29
CA ILE A 113 4.92 -9.82 11.75
C ILE A 113 5.26 -8.69 10.78
N MET A 114 6.18 -7.80 11.15
CA MET A 114 6.57 -6.67 10.31
C MET A 114 7.20 -7.11 8.98
N ASN A 115 8.13 -8.07 9.02
CA ASN A 115 8.72 -8.66 7.81
C ASN A 115 7.66 -9.30 6.92
N ASN A 116 6.73 -10.07 7.50
CA ASN A 116 5.66 -10.70 6.74
C ASN A 116 4.79 -9.65 6.01
N GLN A 117 4.44 -8.54 6.68
CA GLN A 117 3.67 -7.47 6.06
C GLN A 117 4.45 -6.74 4.97
N VAL A 118 5.76 -6.52 5.14
CA VAL A 118 6.64 -6.00 4.07
C VAL A 118 6.69 -6.95 2.89
N PHE A 119 6.91 -8.25 3.09
CA PHE A 119 6.99 -9.23 2.02
C PHE A 119 5.67 -9.39 1.25
N LYS A 120 4.53 -9.46 1.95
CA LYS A 120 3.20 -9.43 1.32
C LYS A 120 3.02 -8.19 0.44
N THR A 121 3.44 -7.04 0.94
CA THR A 121 3.32 -5.79 0.19
C THR A 121 4.25 -5.77 -1.03
N ALA A 122 5.47 -6.30 -0.91
CA ALA A 122 6.38 -6.46 -2.04
C ALA A 122 5.81 -7.38 -3.13
N GLN A 123 5.23 -8.52 -2.73
CA GLN A 123 4.53 -9.43 -3.64
C GLN A 123 3.37 -8.74 -4.36
N TYR A 124 2.52 -8.05 -3.61
CA TYR A 124 1.40 -7.29 -4.18
C TYR A 124 1.85 -6.21 -5.17
N ARG A 125 2.87 -5.43 -4.80
CA ARG A 125 3.48 -4.41 -5.66
C ARG A 125 3.93 -5.01 -6.99
N TYR A 126 4.64 -6.13 -6.95
CA TYR A 126 5.11 -6.82 -8.13
C TYR A 126 3.94 -7.30 -9.01
N ILE A 127 3.00 -8.06 -8.45
CA ILE A 127 1.88 -8.63 -9.21
C ILE A 127 0.98 -7.55 -9.81
N LEU A 128 0.70 -6.48 -9.05
CA LEU A 128 -0.08 -5.34 -9.54
C LEU A 128 0.64 -4.65 -10.69
N SER A 129 1.94 -4.40 -10.57
CA SER A 129 2.72 -3.75 -11.64
C SER A 129 2.70 -4.57 -12.94
N GLU A 130 2.80 -5.90 -12.85
CA GLU A 130 2.70 -6.79 -14.01
C GLU A 130 1.30 -6.79 -14.64
N HIS A 131 0.23 -6.75 -13.83
CA HIS A 131 -1.14 -6.62 -14.33
C HIS A 131 -1.35 -5.31 -15.09
N LEU A 132 -0.87 -4.19 -14.53
CA LEU A 132 -0.98 -2.87 -15.14
C LEU A 132 -0.18 -2.79 -16.45
N ARG A 133 1.03 -3.35 -16.48
CA ARG A 133 1.87 -3.40 -17.69
C ARG A 133 1.20 -4.19 -18.82
N LYS A 134 0.62 -5.35 -18.52
CA LYS A 134 -0.13 -6.15 -19.50
C LYS A 134 -1.34 -5.40 -20.06
N GLY A 135 -2.09 -4.71 -19.19
CA GLY A 135 -3.23 -3.87 -19.59
C GLY A 135 -2.80 -2.73 -20.53
N GLN A 136 -1.71 -2.03 -20.20
CA GLN A 136 -1.17 -0.96 -21.05
C GLN A 136 -0.68 -1.49 -22.40
N GLN A 137 0.04 -2.61 -22.43
CA GLN A 137 0.51 -3.22 -23.68
C GLN A 137 -0.65 -3.60 -24.60
N LYS A 138 -1.72 -4.19 -24.04
CA LYS A 138 -2.94 -4.50 -24.78
C LYS A 138 -3.56 -3.23 -25.34
N GLN A 139 -3.73 -2.19 -24.52
CA GLN A 139 -4.33 -0.92 -24.96
C GLN A 139 -3.51 -0.24 -26.07
N VAL A 140 -2.18 -0.24 -25.97
CA VAL A 140 -1.28 0.31 -27.00
C VAL A 140 -1.42 -0.48 -28.30
N LEU A 141 -1.45 -1.81 -28.24
CA LEU A 141 -1.64 -2.65 -29.42
C LEU A 141 -3.00 -2.40 -30.08
N GLU A 142 -4.08 -2.33 -29.29
CA GLU A 142 -5.41 -1.98 -29.79
C GLU A 142 -5.42 -0.61 -30.49
N ASN A 143 -4.77 0.39 -29.90
CA ASN A 143 -4.68 1.72 -30.49
C ASN A 143 -3.90 1.70 -31.82
N ILE A 144 -2.77 0.97 -31.89
CA ILE A 144 -2.00 0.77 -33.12
C ILE A 144 -2.87 0.10 -34.20
N LEU A 145 -3.55 -1.00 -33.86
CA LEU A 145 -4.40 -1.72 -34.80
C LEU A 145 -5.57 -0.87 -35.31
N LYS A 146 -6.13 0.01 -34.47
CA LYS A 146 -7.16 0.97 -34.86
C LYS A 146 -6.62 2.01 -35.85
N VAL A 147 -5.42 2.55 -35.61
CA VAL A 147 -4.77 3.52 -36.54
C VAL A 147 -4.54 2.89 -37.92
N PHE A 148 -4.15 1.62 -37.97
CA PHE A 148 -3.92 0.90 -39.23
C PHE A 148 -5.19 0.29 -39.85
N GLY A 149 -6.38 0.51 -39.27
CA GLY A 149 -7.64 -0.01 -39.79
C GLY A 149 -7.78 -1.54 -39.79
N VAL A 150 -6.95 -2.24 -39.00
CA VAL A 150 -6.91 -3.71 -38.90
C VAL A 150 -7.61 -4.24 -37.64
N TYR A 151 -8.09 -3.36 -36.76
CA TYR A 151 -8.84 -3.74 -35.57
C TYR A 151 -10.24 -4.24 -35.96
N LYS A 152 -10.54 -5.52 -35.70
CA LYS A 152 -11.89 -6.08 -35.82
C LYS A 152 -12.55 -6.02 -34.45
N ASP A 153 -13.68 -5.33 -34.35
CA ASP A 153 -14.54 -5.41 -33.16
C ASP A 153 -15.01 -6.86 -32.99
N THR A 154 -14.42 -7.61 -32.07
CA THR A 154 -15.05 -8.83 -31.57
C THR A 154 -16.11 -8.41 -30.56
N PRO A 155 -17.41 -8.64 -30.82
CA PRO A 155 -18.42 -8.44 -29.80
C PRO A 155 -18.18 -9.46 -28.68
N PHE A 156 -18.17 -9.01 -27.44
CA PHE A 156 -18.29 -9.89 -26.29
C PHE A 156 -19.72 -10.47 -26.31
N THR A 157 -19.88 -11.70 -26.79
CA THR A 157 -21.03 -12.56 -26.52
C THR A 157 -20.79 -13.38 -25.26
#